data_AF-A0A849Q748-F1
#
_entry.id   AF-A0A849Q748-F1
#
_cell.length_a   1.000
_cell.length_b   1.000
_cell.length_c   1.000
_cell.angle_alpha   90.00
_cell.angle_beta   90.00
_cell.angle_gamma   90.00
#
_symmetry.space_group_name_H-M   'P 1'
#
loop_
_entity.id
_entity.type
_entity.pdbx_description
1 polymer ?
#
loop_
_entity_poly.entity_id
_entity_poly.type
_entity_poly.pdbx_seq_one_letter_code
_entity_poly.pdbx_strand_id
1 'polypeptide(L)'
;MRTEPFVPIRFRPVPIESKHIYNPDELLELKDLRKAIAKTLWFLNIKEHKVIIGVYYTEESFAAIGKSLGITGSRVCQIHARALRKIRTQMYLHGSFEEMLSIYRKTQ
;
A
#
# COMPACT_ATOMS: atom_id res chain seq x y z
N MET A 1 -17.94 19.86 9.25
CA MET A 1 -16.91 19.23 8.39
C MET A 1 -15.89 18.59 9.31
N ARG A 2 -15.90 17.26 9.46
CA ARG A 2 -14.98 16.54 10.33
C ARG A 2 -13.87 15.96 9.46
N THR A 3 -12.77 16.68 9.34
CA THR A 3 -11.52 16.13 8.80
C THR A 3 -10.88 15.34 9.93
N GLU A 4 -11.06 14.02 9.91
CA GLU A 4 -10.33 13.13 10.82
C GLU A 4 -8.82 13.33 10.59
N PRO A 5 -8.01 13.53 11.66
CA PRO A 5 -6.59 13.73 11.51
C PRO A 5 -5.94 12.50 10.90
N PHE A 6 -4.96 12.72 10.01
CA PHE A 6 -4.11 11.67 9.47
C PHE A 6 -3.40 10.98 10.63
N VAL A 7 -3.87 9.79 11.02
CA VAL A 7 -3.20 8.95 12.02
C VAL A 7 -1.97 8.35 11.33
N PRO A 8 -0.74 8.77 11.67
CA PRO A 8 0.43 8.08 11.16
C PRO A 8 0.36 6.64 11.65
N ILE A 9 0.53 5.68 10.73
CA ILE A 9 0.54 4.25 11.02
C ILE A 9 1.51 4.03 12.19
N ARG A 10 0.98 3.89 13.42
CA ARG A 10 1.78 3.52 14.59
C ARG A 10 2.27 2.12 14.31
N PHE A 11 3.57 1.99 14.12
CA PHE A 11 4.24 0.71 14.02
C PHE A 11 3.78 -0.15 15.20
N ARG A 12 3.20 -1.31 14.90
CA ARG A 12 3.20 -2.40 15.87
C ARG A 12 4.68 -2.79 16.00
N PRO A 13 5.34 -2.57 17.14
CA PRO A 13 6.70 -3.07 17.31
C PRO A 13 6.63 -4.58 17.16
N VAL A 14 7.40 -5.11 16.21
CA VAL A 14 7.53 -6.56 16.04
C VAL A 14 8.17 -7.09 17.33
N PRO A 15 7.56 -8.06 18.02
CA PRO A 15 8.13 -8.59 19.26
C PRO A 15 9.56 -9.08 19.03
N ILE A 16 10.47 -8.65 19.90
CA ILE A 16 11.93 -8.86 19.77
C ILE A 16 12.30 -10.34 19.98
N GLU A 17 11.33 -11.21 20.29
CA GLU A 17 11.56 -12.62 20.62
C GLU A 17 11.56 -13.58 19.41
N SER A 18 11.21 -13.13 18.21
CA SER A 18 11.47 -13.93 17.01
C SER A 18 12.81 -13.53 16.42
N LYS A 19 13.81 -14.40 16.60
CA LYS A 19 15.17 -14.37 16.05
C LYS A 19 15.19 -14.30 14.50
N HIS A 20 14.71 -13.20 13.92
CA HIS A 20 14.97 -12.79 12.55
C HIS A 20 15.90 -11.58 12.64
N ILE A 21 17.20 -11.85 12.66
CA ILE A 21 18.21 -10.85 12.34
C ILE A 21 17.97 -10.53 10.86
N TYR A 22 17.09 -9.57 10.56
CA TYR A 22 17.02 -9.05 9.20
C TYR A 22 18.40 -8.47 8.89
N ASN A 23 19.06 -9.02 7.86
CA ASN A 23 20.30 -8.44 7.37
C ASN A 23 20.04 -6.94 7.09
N PRO A 24 20.94 -6.00 7.42
CA PRO A 24 20.84 -4.59 7.03
C PRO A 24 20.29 -4.35 5.61
N ASP A 25 20.67 -5.19 4.65
CA ASP A 25 20.17 -5.13 3.27
C ASP A 25 18.67 -5.43 3.17
N GLU A 26 18.17 -6.46 3.85
CA GLU A 26 16.75 -6.82 3.88
C GLU A 26 15.90 -5.73 4.55
N LEU A 27 16.43 -5.10 5.61
CA LEU A 27 15.76 -3.96 6.25
C LEU A 27 15.66 -2.76 5.30
N LEU A 28 16.69 -2.53 4.50
CA LEU A 28 16.72 -1.45 3.51
C LEU A 28 15.73 -1.74 2.37
N GLU A 29 15.74 -2.95 1.81
CA GLU A 29 14.80 -3.39 0.78
C GLU A 29 13.35 -3.27 1.25
N LEU A 30 13.06 -3.73 2.47
CA LEU A 30 11.73 -3.62 3.07
C LEU A 30 11.29 -2.17 3.23
N LYS A 31 12.22 -1.28 3.62
CA LYS A 31 11.97 0.15 3.77
C LYS A 31 11.63 0.79 2.43
N ASP A 32 12.33 0.43 1.36
CA ASP A 32 12.10 1.00 0.03
C ASP A 32 10.84 0.43 -0.62
N LEU A 33 10.56 -0.86 -0.44
CA LEU A 33 9.29 -1.48 -0.80
C LEU A 33 8.11 -0.76 -0.13
N ARG A 34 8.22 -0.49 1.18
CA ARG A 34 7.20 0.28 1.92
C ARG A 34 7.00 1.68 1.35
N LYS A 35 8.07 2.41 1.01
CA LYS A 35 7.96 3.74 0.41
C LYS A 35 7.27 3.67 -0.95
N ALA A 36 7.63 2.70 -1.79
CA ALA A 36 7.01 2.50 -3.09
C ALA A 36 5.50 2.24 -2.95
N ILE A 37 5.12 1.30 -2.07
CA ILE A 37 3.71 1.02 -1.79
C ILE A 37 3.00 2.28 -1.28
N ALA A 38 3.57 2.99 -0.31
CA ALA A 38 2.98 4.21 0.24
C ALA A 38 2.76 5.29 -0.84
N LYS A 39 3.70 5.48 -1.77
CA LYS A 39 3.54 6.38 -2.91
C LYS A 39 2.38 5.94 -3.82
N THR A 40 2.28 4.64 -4.10
CA THR A 40 1.21 4.14 -4.99
C THR A 40 -0.19 4.27 -4.40
N LEU A 41 -0.32 4.17 -3.08
CA LEU A 41 -1.57 4.38 -2.34
C LEU A 41 -2.14 5.79 -2.58
N TRP A 42 -1.29 6.84 -2.68
CA TRP A 42 -1.75 8.21 -2.97
C TRP A 42 -2.53 8.36 -4.29
N PHE A 43 -2.37 7.46 -5.25
CA PHE A 43 -3.10 7.51 -6.53
C PHE A 43 -4.45 6.79 -6.50
N LEU A 44 -4.78 6.13 -5.39
CA LEU A 44 -6.09 5.52 -5.20
C LEU A 44 -7.10 6.59 -4.80
N ASN A 45 -8.33 6.46 -5.31
CA ASN A 45 -9.41 7.32 -4.83
C ASN A 45 -9.89 6.89 -3.43
N ILE A 46 -10.69 7.74 -2.78
CA ILE A 46 -11.19 7.49 -1.41
C ILE A 46 -11.87 6.12 -1.26
N LYS A 47 -12.63 5.67 -2.27
CA LYS A 47 -13.33 4.38 -2.21
C LYS A 47 -12.35 3.21 -2.31
N GLU A 48 -11.39 3.28 -3.23
CA GLU A 48 -10.32 2.29 -3.40
C GLU A 48 -9.46 2.21 -2.12
N HIS A 49 -9.12 3.36 -1.52
CA HIS A 49 -8.39 3.43 -0.25
C HIS A 49 -9.14 2.73 0.89
N LYS A 50 -10.43 3.06 1.07
CA LYS A 50 -11.26 2.43 2.11
C LYS A 50 -11.34 0.92 1.93
N VAL A 51 -11.46 0.43 0.70
CA VAL A 51 -11.49 -1.01 0.42
C VAL A 51 -10.14 -1.67 0.76
N ILE A 52 -9.02 -1.08 0.35
CA ILE A 52 -7.68 -1.64 0.64
C ILE A 52 -7.39 -1.65 2.15
N ILE A 53 -7.67 -0.55 2.85
CA ILE A 53 -7.52 -0.47 4.32
C ILE A 53 -8.46 -1.48 5.00
N GLY A 54 -9.71 -1.53 4.54
CA GLY A 54 -10.74 -2.48 5.00
C GLY A 54 -10.23 -3.92 5.03
N VAL A 55 -9.64 -4.34 3.91
CA VAL A 55 -9.18 -5.73 3.71
C VAL A 55 -7.90 -6.03 4.48
N TYR A 56 -6.89 -5.16 4.38
CA TYR A 56 -5.53 -5.48 4.83
C TYR A 56 -5.17 -4.95 6.23
N TYR A 57 -5.85 -3.92 6.70
CA TYR A 57 -5.54 -3.31 8.00
C TYR A 57 -6.61 -3.64 9.06
N THR A 58 -7.88 -3.57 8.68
CA THR A 58 -8.99 -3.86 9.61
C THR A 58 -9.53 -5.29 9.46
N GLU A 59 -9.04 -6.06 8.48
CA GLU A 59 -9.44 -7.46 8.23
C GLU A 59 -10.96 -7.64 8.04
N GLU A 60 -11.62 -6.64 7.46
CA GLU A 60 -13.06 -6.66 7.19
C GLU A 60 -13.39 -7.51 5.96
N SER A 61 -14.52 -8.23 6.02
CA SER A 61 -15.05 -8.95 4.86
C SER A 61 -15.59 -8.00 3.80
N PHE A 62 -15.62 -8.42 2.53
CA PHE A 62 -16.22 -7.64 1.45
C PHE A 62 -17.70 -7.29 1.69
N ALA A 63 -18.44 -8.14 2.43
CA ALA A 63 -19.81 -7.87 2.81
C ALA A 63 -19.91 -6.72 3.83
N ALA A 64 -19.04 -6.70 4.84
CA ALA A 64 -18.99 -5.64 5.85
C ALA A 64 -18.57 -4.30 5.23
N ILE A 65 -17.52 -4.31 4.40
CA ILE A 65 -17.07 -3.13 3.64
C ILE A 65 -18.18 -2.64 2.72
N GLY A 66 -18.86 -3.56 2.02
CA GLY A 66 -19.98 -3.23 1.14
C GLY A 66 -21.10 -2.52 1.88
N LYS A 67 -21.50 -3.04 3.05
CA LYS A 67 -22.50 -2.44 3.93
C LYS A 67 -22.10 -1.03 4.37
N SER A 68 -20.84 -0.82 4.78
CA SER A 68 -20.31 0.49 5.17
C SER A 68 -20.30 1.51 4.02
N LEU A 69 -20.07 1.04 2.79
CA LEU A 69 -20.01 1.88 1.59
C LEU A 69 -21.34 2.00 0.84
N GLY A 70 -22.41 1.32 1.28
CA GLY A 70 -23.71 1.28 0.62
C GLY A 70 -23.68 0.58 -0.75
N ILE A 71 -22.81 -0.43 -0.93
CA ILE A 71 -22.65 -1.20 -2.17
C ILE A 71 -22.61 -2.71 -1.90
N THR A 72 -22.77 -3.53 -2.94
CA THR A 72 -22.69 -4.98 -2.80
C THR A 72 -21.25 -5.48 -2.62
N GLY A 73 -21.08 -6.64 -1.99
CA GLY A 73 -19.76 -7.29 -1.85
C GLY A 73 -19.08 -7.58 -3.19
N SER A 74 -19.85 -7.94 -4.22
CA SER A 74 -19.32 -8.11 -5.59
C SER A 74 -18.73 -6.80 -6.14
N ARG A 75 -19.35 -5.65 -5.85
CA ARG A 75 -18.81 -4.35 -6.24
C ARG A 75 -17.53 -4.01 -5.47
N VAL A 76 -17.44 -4.38 -4.20
CA VAL A 76 -16.20 -4.27 -3.41
C VAL A 76 -15.08 -5.09 -4.03
N CYS A 77 -15.33 -6.34 -4.42
CA CYS A 77 -14.34 -7.20 -5.09
C CYS A 77 -13.81 -6.55 -6.39
N GLN A 78 -14.69 -5.96 -7.20
CA GLN A 78 -14.28 -5.23 -8.41
C GLN A 78 -13.40 -4.01 -8.10
N ILE A 79 -13.77 -3.22 -7.09
CA ILE A 79 -12.98 -2.07 -6.63
C ILE A 79 -11.62 -2.53 -6.13
N HIS A 80 -11.58 -3.59 -5.32
CA HIS A 80 -10.35 -4.21 -4.80
C HIS A 80 -9.41 -4.63 -5.95
N ALA A 81 -9.92 -5.38 -6.93
CA ALA A 81 -9.13 -5.82 -8.08
C ALA A 81 -8.60 -4.63 -8.90
N ARG A 82 -9.40 -3.57 -9.07
CA ARG A 82 -8.98 -2.36 -9.79
C ARG A 82 -7.89 -1.60 -9.02
N ALA A 83 -8.05 -1.45 -7.70
CA ALA A 83 -7.07 -0.80 -6.84
C ALA A 83 -5.73 -1.54 -6.86
N LEU A 84 -5.73 -2.88 -6.76
CA LEU A 84 -4.51 -3.69 -6.87
C LEU A 84 -3.82 -3.55 -8.22
N ARG A 85 -4.58 -3.50 -9.33
CA ARG A 85 -3.99 -3.24 -10.66
C ARG A 85 -3.32 -1.86 -10.70
N LYS A 86 -3.97 -0.81 -10.20
CA LYS A 86 -3.38 0.53 -10.13
C LYS A 86 -2.09 0.54 -9.32
N ILE A 87 -2.09 -0.05 -8.12
CA ILE A 87 -0.90 -0.17 -7.27
C ILE A 87 0.24 -0.82 -8.06
N ARG A 88 -0.01 -2.00 -8.66
CA ARG A 88 1.00 -2.71 -9.45
C ARG A 88 1.54 -1.87 -10.60
N THR A 89 0.68 -1.28 -11.41
CA THR A 89 1.10 -0.42 -12.53
C THR A 89 1.97 0.75 -12.06
N GLN A 90 1.60 1.42 -10.96
CA GLN A 90 2.38 2.53 -10.42
C GLN A 90 3.72 2.06 -9.85
N MET A 91 3.79 0.86 -9.26
CA MET A 91 5.05 0.28 -8.79
C MET A 91 6.00 -0.03 -9.95
N TYR A 92 5.50 -0.63 -11.04
CA TYR A 92 6.32 -0.90 -12.24
C TYR A 92 6.85 0.39 -12.86
N LEU A 93 6.01 1.42 -13.03
CA LEU A 93 6.42 2.70 -13.59
C LEU A 93 7.50 3.38 -12.74
N HIS A 94 7.37 3.34 -11.41
CA HIS A 94 8.38 3.91 -10.51
C HIS A 94 9.70 3.10 -10.48
N GLY A 95 9.63 1.77 -10.52
CA GLY A 95 10.82 0.90 -10.55
C GLY A 95 11.64 1.12 -11.81
N SER A 96 11.01 1.05 -12.98
CA SER A 96 11.69 1.25 -14.26
C SER A 96 12.23 2.68 -14.45
N PHE A 97 11.57 3.69 -13.88
CA PHE A 97 12.05 5.07 -13.97
C PHE A 97 13.29 5.33 -13.10
N GLU A 98 13.34 4.81 -11.87
CA GLU A 98 14.52 4.93 -10.99
C GLU A 98 15.74 4.19 -11.56
N GLU A 99 15.53 3.00 -12.14
CA GLU A 99 16.60 2.27 -12.86
C GLU A 99 17.16 3.11 -14.02
N MET A 100 16.28 3.69 -14.84
CA MET A 100 16.67 4.54 -15.97
C MET A 100 17.41 5.81 -15.51
N LEU A 101 16.92 6.47 -14.46
CA LEU A 101 17.61 7.62 -13.85
C LEU A 101 18.98 7.25 -13.28
N SER A 102 19.13 6.04 -12.71
CA SER A 102 20.41 5.57 -12.19
C SER A 102 21.46 5.37 -13.30
N ILE A 103 21.03 4.87 -14.47
CA ILE A 103 21.87 4.73 -15.66
C ILE A 103 22.30 6.12 -16.14
N TYR A 104 21.35 7.04 -16.28
CA TYR A 104 21.64 8.40 -16.74
C TYR A 104 22.62 9.15 -15.82
N ARG A 105 22.50 8.98 -14.50
CA ARG A 105 23.35 9.63 -13.50
C ARG A 105 24.76 9.02 -13.41
N LYS A 106 24.94 7.75 -13.78
CA LYS A 106 26.25 7.06 -13.83
C LYS A 106 27.05 7.35 -15.11
N THR A 107 26.42 7.99 -16.09
CA THR A 107 27.03 8.28 -17.40
C THR A 107 27.49 9.76 -17.50
N GLN A 108 27.54 10.44 -16.36
CA GLN A 108 28.14 11.77 -16.11
C GLN A 108 29.27 11.57 -15.10
#